data_AF-A0ABD2U196-F1
#
_entry.id   AF-A0ABD2U196-F1
#
_cell.length_a   1.000
_cell.length_b   1.000
_cell.length_c   1.000
_cell.angle_alpha   90.00
_cell.angle_beta   90.00
_cell.angle_gamma   90.00
#
_symmetry.space_group_name_H-M   'P 1'
#
loop_
_entity.id
_entity.type
_entity.pdbx_description
1 polymer ?
#
loop_
_entity_poly.entity_id
_entity_poly.type
_entity_poly.pdbx_seq_one_letter_code
_entity_poly.pdbx_strand_id
1 'polypeptide(L)'
;MLNMFSPRKLPWVSGTDDQKKVVLTAVEVESLRSEIASLEEREAHLKAQLEHINEILQSARMSGYLYLRTRWEALPGEPLPIDDDTEVDDWLPKFLVLQGSGIFLYSSSIDLSPQDSTLLSDVVEVGAMPCLTRDNGDIRYCFFISTRHGLRYECSSASKIQVDSWLASLQNHSDLQSNCTTPDELTKT
;
A
#
# COMPACT_ATOMS: atom_id res chain seq x y z
N MET A 1 10.28 11.51 21.86
CA MET A 1 9.43 11.94 22.99
C MET A 1 8.44 12.97 22.46
N LEU A 2 7.14 12.73 22.59
CA LEU A 2 6.11 13.70 22.24
C LEU A 2 6.06 14.75 23.36
N ASN A 3 6.55 15.96 23.09
CA ASN A 3 6.34 17.08 24.00
C ASN A 3 4.91 17.56 23.80
N MET A 4 3.97 16.92 24.50
CA MET A 4 2.57 17.35 24.51
C MET A 4 2.49 18.71 25.19
N PHE A 5 2.04 19.66 24.38
CA PHE A 5 1.58 20.99 24.70
C PHE A 5 1.14 21.21 26.15
N SER A 6 1.84 22.11 26.81
CA SER A 6 1.18 23.12 27.63
C SER A 6 1.82 24.43 27.22
N PRO A 7 1.22 25.22 26.30
CA PRO A 7 1.61 26.62 26.24
C PRO A 7 1.39 27.16 27.65
N ARG A 8 2.47 27.45 28.37
CA ARG A 8 2.37 28.19 29.63
C ARG A 8 1.51 29.39 29.28
N LYS A 9 0.36 29.54 29.96
CA LYS A 9 -0.57 30.67 29.76
C LYS A 9 0.28 31.93 29.74
N LEU A 10 0.47 32.49 28.55
CA LEU A 10 1.27 33.69 28.39
C LEU A 10 0.62 34.76 29.27
N PRO A 11 1.38 35.41 30.17
CA PRO A 11 0.81 36.38 31.08
C PRO A 11 0.29 37.56 30.25
N TRP A 12 -1.04 37.63 30.15
CA TRP A 12 -1.72 38.75 29.51
C TRP A 12 -1.67 39.93 30.46
N VAL A 13 -0.96 40.98 30.08
CA VAL A 13 -0.97 42.25 30.82
C VAL A 13 -1.97 43.19 30.13
N SER A 14 -2.92 43.72 30.90
CA SER A 14 -3.79 44.80 30.43
C SER A 14 -2.97 46.08 30.32
N GLY A 15 -2.81 46.60 29.10
CA GLY A 15 -2.22 47.92 28.87
C GLY A 15 -3.17 49.03 29.35
N THR A 16 -2.62 50.22 29.57
CA THR A 16 -3.36 51.45 29.89
C THR A 16 -4.28 51.94 28.76
N ASP A 17 -4.12 51.37 27.57
CA ASP A 17 -5.01 51.48 26.43
C ASP A 17 -5.53 50.05 26.18
N ASP A 18 -6.80 49.87 25.85
CA ASP A 18 -7.62 48.63 25.95
C ASP A 18 -7.11 47.41 25.11
N GLN A 19 -5.86 47.47 24.65
CA GLN A 19 -5.11 46.41 23.99
C GLN A 19 -4.41 45.50 25.00
N LYS A 20 -4.84 44.23 25.03
CA LYS A 20 -4.13 43.16 25.73
C LYS A 20 -2.78 42.91 25.05
N LYS A 21 -1.66 43.13 25.76
CA LYS A 21 -0.30 42.97 25.22
C LYS A 21 0.40 41.79 25.90
N VAL A 22 1.00 40.91 25.09
CA VAL A 22 1.86 39.83 25.58
C VAL A 22 3.26 40.38 25.77
N VAL A 23 3.80 40.29 26.99
CA VAL A 23 5.20 40.63 27.29
C VAL A 23 5.98 39.34 27.37
N LEU A 24 6.73 39.02 26.32
CA LEU A 24 7.66 37.89 26.29
C LEU A 24 9.08 38.38 26.58
N THR A 25 9.84 37.57 27.31
CA THR A 25 11.28 37.75 27.45
C THR A 25 12.01 37.42 26.14
N ALA A 26 13.19 38.00 25.92
CA ALA A 26 13.98 37.71 24.70
C ALA A 26 14.28 36.22 24.53
N VAL A 27 14.44 35.49 25.64
CA VAL A 27 14.66 34.03 25.66
C VAL A 27 13.41 33.27 25.19
N GLU A 28 12.20 33.70 25.61
CA GLU A 28 10.95 33.08 25.18
C GLU A 28 10.68 33.33 23.69
N VAL A 29 10.98 34.53 23.19
CA VAL A 29 10.86 34.84 21.75
C VAL A 29 11.79 33.97 20.93
N GLU A 30 13.05 33.82 21.35
CA GLU A 30 14.02 32.99 20.63
C GLU A 30 13.66 31.50 20.70
N SER A 31 13.14 31.03 21.84
CA SER A 31 12.61 29.67 21.98
C SER A 31 11.46 29.41 21.02
N LEU A 32 10.49 30.32 20.92
CA LEU A 32 9.36 30.18 19.99
C LEU A 32 9.82 30.21 18.52
N ARG A 33 10.81 31.04 18.18
CA ARG A 33 11.39 31.06 16.83
C ARG A 33 12.06 29.76 16.46
N SER A 34 12.86 29.18 17.37
CA SER A 34 13.48 27.88 17.17
C SER A 34 12.43 26.78 17.02
N GLU A 35 11.34 26.85 17.80
CA GLU A 35 10.24 25.89 17.70
C GLU A 35 9.53 26.01 16.35
N ILE A 36 9.21 27.23 15.90
CA ILE A 36 8.62 27.51 14.58
C ILE A 36 9.52 26.93 13.48
N ALA A 37 10.82 27.20 13.51
CA ALA A 37 11.76 26.67 12.51
C ALA A 37 11.76 25.13 12.47
N SER A 38 11.73 24.48 13.65
CA SER A 38 11.65 23.01 13.71
C SER A 38 10.33 22.45 13.17
N LEU A 39 9.23 23.19 13.35
CA LEU A 39 7.92 22.82 12.83
C LEU A 39 7.85 22.99 11.32
N GLU A 40 8.40 24.08 10.78
CA GLU A 40 8.50 24.33 9.33
C GLU A 40 9.33 23.24 8.63
N GLU A 41 10.46 22.82 9.22
CA GLU A 41 11.26 21.71 8.69
C GLU A 41 10.48 20.39 8.68
N ARG A 42 9.78 20.09 9.78
CA ARG A 42 8.94 18.89 9.88
C ARG A 42 7.78 18.91 8.87
N GLU A 43 7.18 20.08 8.67
CA GLU A 43 6.12 20.28 7.67
C GLU A 43 6.66 20.04 6.25
N ALA A 44 7.78 20.65 5.90
CA ALA A 44 8.42 20.46 4.60
C ALA A 44 8.75 18.98 4.33
N HIS A 45 9.24 18.27 5.35
CA HIS A 45 9.52 16.84 5.25
C HIS A 45 8.24 16.01 4.99
N LEU A 46 7.17 16.24 5.75
CA LEU A 46 5.89 15.55 5.55
C LEU A 46 5.26 15.86 4.20
N LYS A 47 5.39 17.10 3.73
CA LYS A 47 4.91 17.51 2.41
C LYS A 47 5.62 16.75 1.29
N ALA A 48 6.96 16.64 1.36
CA ALA A 48 7.72 15.86 0.40
C ALA A 48 7.32 14.36 0.40
N GLN A 49 7.06 13.79 1.59
CA GLN A 49 6.55 12.42 1.72
C GLN A 49 5.19 12.25 1.02
N LEU A 50 4.26 13.19 1.23
CA LEU A 50 2.94 13.14 0.60
C LEU A 50 3.01 13.31 -0.91
N GLU A 51 3.89 14.19 -1.41
CA GLU A 51 4.12 14.38 -2.85
C GLU A 51 4.62 13.09 -3.50
N HIS A 52 5.57 12.40 -2.87
CA HIS A 52 6.07 11.10 -3.33
C HIS A 52 4.97 10.03 -3.40
N ILE A 53 4.15 9.90 -2.36
CA ILE A 53 3.03 8.94 -2.35
C ILE A 53 2.02 9.30 -3.46
N ASN A 54 1.71 10.59 -3.61
CA ASN A 54 0.78 11.04 -4.63
C ASN A 54 1.29 10.72 -6.05
N GLU A 55 2.59 10.88 -6.33
CA GLU A 55 3.19 10.51 -7.62
C GLU A 55 3.06 9.00 -7.92
N ILE A 56 3.28 8.15 -6.92
CA ILE A 56 3.07 6.70 -7.03
C ILE A 56 1.60 6.41 -7.39
N LEU A 57 0.66 7.01 -6.67
CA LEU A 57 -0.78 6.78 -6.91
C LEU A 57 -1.25 7.31 -8.26
N GLN A 58 -0.68 8.42 -8.75
CA GLN A 58 -1.01 8.99 -10.06
C GLN A 58 -0.50 8.13 -11.22
N SER A 59 0.63 7.44 -11.03
CA SER A 59 1.21 6.56 -12.05
C SER A 59 0.74 5.11 -11.93
N ALA A 60 0.06 4.76 -10.84
CA ALA A 60 -0.54 3.45 -10.64
C ALA A 60 -1.70 3.23 -11.63
N ARG A 61 -1.71 2.07 -12.30
CA ARG A 61 -2.86 1.61 -13.08
C ARG A 61 -4.03 1.29 -12.18
N MET A 62 -3.74 0.79 -10.99
CA MET A 62 -4.73 0.41 -9.99
C MET A 62 -4.06 0.37 -8.61
N SER A 63 -4.78 0.81 -7.59
CA SER A 63 -4.32 0.75 -6.22
C SER A 63 -5.49 0.55 -5.27
N GLY A 64 -5.29 -0.15 -4.16
CA GLY A 64 -6.32 -0.29 -3.17
C GLY A 64 -5.98 -1.26 -2.05
N TYR A 65 -6.76 -1.19 -0.98
CA TYR A 65 -6.68 -2.15 0.11
C TYR A 65 -7.35 -3.46 -0.29
N LEU A 66 -6.64 -4.56 -0.05
CA LEU A 66 -7.15 -5.91 -0.11
C LEU A 66 -6.69 -6.65 1.16
N TYR A 67 -7.45 -7.66 1.56
CA TYR A 67 -6.93 -8.64 2.50
C TYR A 67 -6.06 -9.60 1.71
N LEU A 68 -4.84 -9.83 2.19
CA LEU A 68 -3.83 -10.64 1.53
C LEU A 68 -3.36 -11.72 2.49
N ARG A 69 -3.15 -12.93 1.97
CA ARG A 69 -2.29 -13.93 2.59
C ARG A 69 -1.38 -14.55 1.54
N THR A 70 -0.22 -15.03 1.98
CA THR A 70 0.78 -15.65 1.09
C THR A 70 0.83 -17.13 1.36
N ARG A 71 0.70 -17.93 0.30
CA ARG A 71 0.86 -19.38 0.35
C ARG A 71 1.98 -19.80 -0.60
N TRP A 72 2.54 -20.97 -0.37
CA TRP A 72 3.51 -21.60 -1.26
C TRP A 72 2.84 -22.77 -1.95
N GLU A 73 2.81 -22.75 -3.28
CA GLU A 73 2.50 -23.93 -4.08
C GLU A 73 3.70 -24.88 -4.07
N ALA A 74 3.45 -26.19 -3.99
CA ALA A 74 4.51 -27.18 -4.15
C ALA A 74 5.12 -27.06 -5.55
N LEU A 75 6.45 -26.97 -5.60
CA LEU A 75 7.17 -26.94 -6.87
C LEU A 75 7.06 -28.31 -7.56
N PRO A 76 7.20 -28.37 -8.91
CA PRO A 76 7.15 -29.64 -9.63
C PRO A 76 8.15 -30.66 -9.07
N GLY A 77 7.64 -31.76 -8.50
CA GLY A 77 8.46 -32.84 -7.90
C GLY A 77 8.55 -32.80 -6.37
N GLU A 78 7.99 -31.78 -5.72
CA GLU A 78 7.87 -31.70 -4.27
C GLU A 78 6.54 -32.34 -3.80
N PRO A 79 6.51 -33.07 -2.66
CA PRO A 79 5.25 -33.54 -2.10
C PRO A 79 4.32 -32.36 -1.82
N LEU A 80 3.00 -32.56 -2.05
CA LEU A 80 1.97 -31.58 -1.71
C LEU A 80 2.18 -31.11 -0.26
N PRO A 81 2.06 -29.81 0.03
CA PRO A 81 2.20 -29.31 1.40
C PRO A 81 1.17 -30.02 2.28
N ILE A 82 1.59 -30.43 3.48
CA ILE A 82 0.71 -31.05 4.46
C ILE A 82 -0.40 -30.04 4.77
N ASP A 83 -1.65 -30.46 4.55
CA ASP A 83 -2.88 -29.66 4.69
C ASP A 83 -3.20 -29.34 6.16
N ASP A 84 -2.37 -28.49 6.80
CA ASP A 84 -2.48 -28.20 8.24
C ASP A 84 -2.44 -26.71 8.60
N ASP A 85 -2.43 -25.80 7.62
CA ASP A 85 -2.34 -24.34 7.84
C ASP A 85 -3.56 -23.56 7.31
N THR A 86 -4.66 -24.27 7.03
CA THR A 86 -5.93 -23.70 6.55
C THR A 86 -6.82 -23.17 7.68
N GLU A 87 -6.56 -23.54 8.94
CA GLU A 87 -7.35 -23.11 10.10
C GLU A 87 -6.89 -21.79 10.73
N VAL A 88 -5.74 -21.24 10.33
CA VAL A 88 -5.26 -19.95 10.82
C VAL A 88 -5.80 -18.83 9.92
N ASP A 89 -6.62 -17.93 10.48
CA ASP A 89 -7.05 -16.68 9.81
C ASP A 89 -5.87 -15.70 9.74
N ASP A 90 -5.02 -15.89 8.74
CA ASP A 90 -3.81 -15.12 8.47
C ASP A 90 -4.02 -13.97 7.47
N TRP A 91 -5.28 -13.62 7.18
CA TRP A 91 -5.62 -12.55 6.26
C TRP A 91 -5.27 -11.18 6.82
N LEU A 92 -4.30 -10.50 6.20
CA LEU A 92 -3.87 -9.16 6.63
C LEU A 92 -4.28 -8.09 5.63
N PRO A 93 -4.78 -6.93 6.08
CA PRO A 93 -5.01 -5.81 5.18
C PRO A 93 -3.67 -5.30 4.65
N LYS A 94 -3.55 -5.22 3.33
CA LYS A 94 -2.38 -4.69 2.62
C LYS A 94 -2.84 -3.69 1.57
N PHE A 95 -2.03 -2.66 1.34
CA PHE A 95 -2.26 -1.71 0.26
C PHE A 95 -1.46 -2.16 -0.96
N LEU A 96 -2.16 -2.58 -2.00
CA LEU A 96 -1.54 -3.06 -3.24
C LEU A 96 -1.55 -1.95 -4.27
N VAL A 97 -0.45 -1.83 -5.00
CA VAL A 97 -0.28 -0.88 -6.09
C VAL A 97 0.22 -1.62 -7.32
N LEU A 98 -0.57 -1.58 -8.39
CA LEU A 98 -0.18 -2.06 -9.72
C LEU A 98 0.37 -0.86 -10.50
N GLN A 99 1.68 -0.82 -10.71
CA GLN A 99 2.37 0.31 -11.34
C GLN A 99 3.41 -0.21 -12.35
N GLY A 100 3.39 0.34 -13.56
CA GLY A 100 4.26 -0.12 -14.64
C GLY A 100 4.14 -1.62 -14.89
N SER A 101 5.25 -2.35 -14.75
CA SER A 101 5.34 -3.80 -14.93
C SER A 101 5.43 -4.57 -13.61
N GLY A 102 5.02 -3.98 -12.48
CA GLY A 102 5.14 -4.58 -11.16
C GLY A 102 3.92 -4.41 -10.27
N ILE A 103 3.79 -5.31 -9.30
CA ILE A 103 2.86 -5.25 -8.19
C ILE A 103 3.67 -4.94 -6.95
N PHE A 104 3.30 -3.88 -6.23
CA PHE A 104 3.98 -3.42 -5.02
C PHE A 104 3.04 -3.55 -3.83
N LEU A 105 3.54 -4.17 -2.77
CA LEU A 105 2.78 -4.46 -1.55
C LEU A 105 3.26 -3.55 -0.44
N TYR A 106 2.35 -2.77 0.13
CA TYR A 106 2.60 -1.91 1.27
C TYR A 106 1.79 -2.40 2.47
N SER A 107 2.28 -2.18 3.69
CA SER A 107 1.46 -2.43 4.89
C SER A 107 0.36 -1.38 5.02
N SER A 108 0.66 -0.15 4.62
CA SER A 108 -0.25 0.98 4.64
C SER A 108 -0.05 1.88 3.43
N SER A 109 -1.09 2.61 3.03
CA SER A 109 -1.06 3.56 1.93
C SER A 109 -0.17 4.80 2.18
N ILE A 110 0.37 4.95 3.39
CA ILE A 110 1.28 6.04 3.76
C ILE A 110 2.74 5.56 3.85
N ASP A 111 3.00 4.28 3.61
CA ASP A 111 4.35 3.75 3.64
C ASP A 111 5.13 4.27 2.42
N LEU A 112 6.33 4.79 2.65
CA LEU A 112 7.17 5.35 1.58
C LEU A 112 7.82 4.27 0.72
N SER A 113 7.94 3.06 1.23
CA SER A 113 8.60 1.94 0.59
C SER A 113 7.73 0.69 0.65
N PRO A 114 7.65 -0.08 -0.45
CA PRO A 114 6.93 -1.34 -0.42
C PRO A 114 7.64 -2.33 0.51
N GLN A 115 6.85 -3.21 1.13
CA GLN A 115 7.36 -4.36 1.87
C GLN A 115 7.84 -5.47 0.94
N ASP A 116 7.13 -5.65 -0.17
CA ASP A 116 7.42 -6.67 -1.17
C ASP A 116 7.03 -6.16 -2.55
N SER A 117 7.65 -6.73 -3.58
CA SER A 117 7.39 -6.39 -4.98
C SER A 117 7.48 -7.62 -5.86
N THR A 118 6.51 -7.77 -6.76
CA THR A 118 6.46 -8.86 -7.73
C THR A 118 6.44 -8.28 -9.13
N LEU A 119 7.33 -8.73 -10.01
CA LEU A 119 7.26 -8.35 -11.41
C LEU A 119 6.11 -9.08 -12.09
N LEU A 120 5.39 -8.39 -12.97
CA LEU A 120 4.32 -9.00 -13.78
C LEU A 120 4.86 -10.08 -14.72
N SER A 121 6.13 -10.02 -15.12
CA SER A 121 6.77 -11.12 -15.84
C SER A 121 6.81 -12.40 -15.02
N ASP A 122 6.90 -12.30 -13.70
CA ASP A 122 7.01 -13.47 -12.83
C ASP A 122 5.67 -14.10 -12.50
N VAL A 123 4.56 -13.41 -12.83
CA VAL A 123 3.20 -13.92 -12.70
C VAL A 123 2.93 -14.94 -13.80
N VAL A 124 2.54 -16.15 -13.40
CA VAL A 124 2.25 -17.26 -14.32
C VAL A 124 0.74 -17.47 -14.45
N GLU A 125 0.00 -17.27 -13.36
CA GLU A 125 -1.44 -17.50 -13.34
C GLU A 125 -2.15 -16.47 -12.47
N VAL A 126 -3.31 -16.01 -12.93
CA VAL A 126 -4.23 -15.16 -12.18
C VAL A 126 -5.64 -15.69 -12.37
N GLY A 127 -6.32 -16.02 -11.27
CA GLY A 127 -7.63 -16.65 -11.33
C GLY A 127 -8.54 -16.31 -10.17
N ALA A 128 -9.84 -16.51 -10.37
CA ALA A 128 -10.83 -16.38 -9.31
C ALA A 128 -10.73 -17.56 -8.33
N MET A 129 -11.03 -17.31 -7.06
CA MET A 129 -11.10 -18.33 -6.03
C MET A 129 -12.52 -18.51 -5.50
N PRO A 130 -12.84 -19.64 -4.84
CA PRO A 130 -14.07 -19.78 -4.08
C PRO A 130 -14.26 -18.59 -3.11
N CYS A 131 -15.49 -18.08 -3.02
CA CYS A 131 -15.80 -17.03 -2.06
C CYS A 131 -15.71 -17.58 -0.63
N LEU A 132 -15.21 -16.77 0.28
CA LEU A 132 -15.16 -17.11 1.71
C LEU A 132 -16.42 -16.59 2.38
N THR A 133 -17.17 -17.48 3.04
CA THR A 133 -18.29 -17.10 3.89
C THR A 133 -17.79 -17.09 5.33
N ARG A 134 -17.82 -15.93 5.97
CA ARG A 134 -17.47 -15.81 7.40
C ARG A 134 -18.65 -16.26 8.26
N ASP A 135 -18.39 -16.58 9.52
CA ASP A 135 -19.41 -17.05 10.48
C ASP A 135 -20.57 -16.06 10.68
N ASN A 136 -20.33 -14.77 10.42
CA ASN A 136 -21.33 -13.71 10.47
C ASN A 136 -22.20 -13.60 9.20
N GLY A 137 -21.98 -14.46 8.20
CA GLY A 137 -22.69 -14.44 6.92
C GLY A 137 -22.10 -13.49 5.87
N ASP A 138 -21.00 -12.80 6.17
CA ASP A 138 -20.33 -11.92 5.19
C ASP A 138 -19.63 -12.76 4.11
N ILE A 139 -19.94 -12.44 2.85
CA ILE A 139 -19.28 -13.04 1.69
C ILE A 139 -18.07 -12.19 1.31
N ARG A 140 -16.91 -12.82 1.21
CA ARG A 140 -15.68 -12.24 0.66
C ARG A 140 -15.35 -12.88 -0.68
N TYR A 141 -15.20 -12.02 -1.68
CA TYR A 141 -14.77 -12.39 -3.02
C TYR A 141 -13.26 -12.53 -3.03
N CYS A 142 -12.76 -13.59 -3.64
CA CYS A 142 -11.35 -13.95 -3.57
C CYS A 142 -10.78 -14.21 -4.97
N PHE A 143 -9.49 -13.92 -5.13
CA PHE A 143 -8.71 -14.24 -6.32
C PHE A 143 -7.28 -14.56 -5.92
N PHE A 144 -6.51 -15.15 -6.82
CA PHE A 144 -5.10 -15.47 -6.59
C PHE A 144 -4.20 -14.96 -7.70
N ILE A 145 -2.93 -14.81 -7.36
CA ILE A 145 -1.82 -14.52 -8.27
C ILE A 145 -0.71 -15.52 -7.94
N SER A 146 -0.42 -16.43 -8.86
CA SER A 146 0.68 -17.39 -8.71
C SER A 146 1.89 -16.93 -9.51
N THR A 147 3.06 -17.05 -8.89
CA THR A 147 4.35 -16.68 -9.49
C THR A 147 5.12 -17.92 -9.92
N ARG A 148 6.07 -17.74 -10.85
CA ARG A 148 6.98 -18.79 -11.33
C ARG A 148 7.87 -19.41 -10.25
N HIS A 149 7.95 -18.77 -9.09
CA HIS A 149 8.76 -19.21 -7.95
C HIS A 149 7.95 -20.02 -6.93
N GLY A 150 6.68 -20.33 -7.22
CA GLY A 150 5.79 -21.08 -6.32
C GLY A 150 5.11 -20.20 -5.27
N LEU A 151 5.45 -18.91 -5.17
CA LEU A 151 4.73 -17.98 -4.30
C LEU A 151 3.35 -17.67 -4.89
N ARG A 152 2.30 -17.84 -4.07
CA ARG A 152 0.91 -17.57 -4.40
C ARG A 152 0.36 -16.51 -3.46
N TYR A 153 -0.03 -15.38 -4.02
CA TYR A 153 -0.79 -14.35 -3.31
C TYR A 153 -2.27 -14.71 -3.39
N GLU A 154 -2.92 -14.84 -2.25
CA GLU A 154 -4.38 -14.91 -2.18
C GLU A 154 -4.92 -13.59 -1.68
N CYS A 155 -5.85 -13.04 -2.45
CA CYS A 155 -6.40 -11.71 -2.28
C CYS A 155 -7.90 -11.80 -2.03
N SER A 156 -8.41 -10.97 -1.13
CA SER A 156 -9.80 -10.99 -0.68
C SER A 156 -10.36 -9.58 -0.49
N SER A 157 -11.62 -9.38 -0.88
CA SER A 157 -12.39 -8.17 -0.63
C SER A 157 -13.87 -8.46 -0.39
N ALA A 158 -14.54 -7.58 0.35
CA ALA A 158 -16.00 -7.57 0.47
C ALA A 158 -16.69 -7.08 -0.82
N SER A 159 -15.97 -6.41 -1.73
CA SER A 159 -16.53 -5.88 -2.97
C SER A 159 -16.18 -6.76 -4.16
N LYS A 160 -17.20 -7.38 -4.77
CA LYS A 160 -17.04 -8.15 -6.01
C LYS A 160 -16.46 -7.31 -7.13
N ILE A 161 -16.96 -6.08 -7.29
CA ILE A 161 -16.52 -5.15 -8.34
C ILE A 161 -15.03 -4.85 -8.21
N GLN A 162 -14.53 -4.74 -6.97
CA GLN A 162 -13.10 -4.53 -6.73
C GLN A 162 -12.29 -5.74 -7.20
N VAL A 163 -12.69 -6.95 -6.83
CA VAL A 163 -12.02 -8.20 -7.26
C VAL A 163 -12.05 -8.37 -8.77
N ASP A 164 -13.21 -8.16 -9.41
CA ASP A 164 -13.37 -8.26 -10.85
C ASP A 164 -12.47 -7.23 -11.59
N SER A 165 -12.34 -6.00 -11.04
CA SER A 165 -11.46 -4.96 -11.58
C SER A 165 -9.98 -5.35 -11.47
N TRP A 166 -9.59 -5.99 -10.35
CA TRP A 166 -8.23 -6.50 -10.17
C TRP A 166 -7.91 -7.62 -11.15
N LEU A 167 -8.80 -8.61 -11.28
CA LEU A 167 -8.67 -9.72 -12.22
C LEU A 167 -8.52 -9.21 -13.66
N ALA A 168 -9.42 -8.34 -14.12
CA ALA A 168 -9.38 -7.79 -15.47
C ALA A 168 -8.06 -7.04 -15.75
N SER A 169 -7.60 -6.23 -14.81
CA SER A 169 -6.38 -5.43 -14.99
C SER A 169 -5.10 -6.27 -15.03
N LEU A 170 -5.05 -7.36 -14.27
CA LEU A 170 -3.92 -8.30 -14.23
C LEU A 170 -3.91 -9.21 -15.46
N GLN A 171 -5.06 -9.75 -15.86
CA GLN A 171 -5.20 -10.63 -17.04
C GLN A 171 -4.89 -9.90 -18.35
N ASN A 172 -5.35 -8.66 -18.50
CA ASN A 172 -5.03 -7.84 -19.67
C ASN A 172 -3.52 -7.67 -19.89
N HIS A 173 -2.69 -7.81 -18.85
CA HIS A 173 -1.24 -7.76 -18.98
C HIS A 173 -0.63 -9.10 -19.43
N SER A 174 -1.19 -10.22 -18.96
CA SER A 174 -0.82 -11.57 -19.40
C SER A 174 -0.98 -11.74 -20.92
N ASP A 175 -2.07 -11.20 -21.46
CA ASP A 175 -2.37 -11.24 -22.90
C ASP A 175 -1.45 -10.34 -23.72
N LEU A 176 -0.96 -9.23 -23.15
CA LEU A 176 0.02 -8.36 -23.81
C LEU A 176 1.41 -9.02 -23.89
N GLN A 177 1.78 -9.84 -22.91
CA GLN A 177 3.03 -10.60 -22.96
C GLN A 177 2.96 -11.82 -23.89
N SER A 178 1.83 -12.53 -23.94
CA SER A 178 1.66 -13.67 -24.86
C SER A 178 1.77 -13.24 -26.33
N ASN A 179 1.21 -12.08 -26.68
CA ASN A 179 1.25 -11.52 -28.03
C ASN A 179 2.62 -10.95 -28.45
N CYS A 180 3.56 -10.74 -27.52
CA CYS A 180 4.91 -10.27 -27.84
C CYS A 180 5.90 -11.43 -28.11
N THR A 181 5.47 -12.68 -27.90
CA THR A 181 6.36 -13.86 -27.94
C THR A 181 6.12 -14.76 -29.17
N THR A 182 5.48 -14.28 -30.24
CA THR A 182 5.46 -15.01 -31.52
C THR A 182 6.79 -14.79 -32.25
N PRO A 183 7.62 -15.83 -32.48
CA PRO A 183 8.77 -15.73 -33.37
C PRO A 183 8.27 -15.59 -34.80
N ASP A 184 8.90 -14.69 -35.57
CA ASP A 184 8.78 -14.63 -37.02
C ASP A 184 9.20 -15.97 -37.65
N GLU A 185 8.26 -16.91 -37.78
CA GLU A 185 8.35 -17.98 -38.78
C GLU A 185 7.82 -17.43 -40.09
N LEU A 186 8.71 -16.99 -40.98
CA LEU A 186 8.61 -17.04 -42.45
C LEU A 186 9.81 -16.25 -43.00
N THR A 187 10.81 -16.89 -43.59
CA THR A 187 10.78 -17.10 -45.04
C THR A 187 11.67 -18.28 -45.44
N LYS A 188 11.02 -19.32 -45.96
CA LYS A 188 11.59 -20.20 -46.98
C LYS A 188 11.70 -19.40 -48.29
N THR A 189 12.87 -19.41 -48.91
CA THR A 189 13.04 -19.72 -50.36
C THR A 189 14.50 -20.01 -50.66
#